data_AF-A0A1B6FT78-F1
#
_entry.id   AF-A0A1B6FT78-F1
#
_cell.length_a   1.000
_cell.length_b   1.000
_cell.length_c   1.000
_cell.angle_alpha   90.00
_cell.angle_beta   90.00
_cell.angle_gamma   90.00
#
_symmetry.space_group_name_H-M   'P 1'
#
loop_
_entity.id
_entity.type
_entity.pdbx_description
1 polymer ?
#
loop_
_entity_poly.entity_id
_entity_poly.type
_entity_poly.pdbx_seq_one_letter_code
_entity_poly.pdbx_strand_id
1 'polypeptide(L)'
;PIDVVRDRFVRQRTLEMASKILLGVMALLLTDNLAYSQSVDTTVSDYIYWKKADITQWHQYFPSRVLEEERQTNVAAVAAVSSLASSLSSSLSKMVEFQAQELLTAQQMVAGTDAEGCVNGISGYMTKAINDEISTYNDCAADALSNLNRLNKTLSSLKTKYMTAYQKALARIDVCAKNYPNKDSLDRLKSCVESMNNMYFTTANATQKAVFPSPSMTYFQSVVVGCASNAATAVASKGSQFLQKLLDCSVLDSNIDHAAYAEELNQWQGYNDTLASQIITAQDKNYNQVWAVENQTISYYSLQKEILEKYVIESRGFSFYLNRMYSYLSDYYNTIIATSVDNPGDAACLTSAKSSLQLVVNTAANRSLSCDYDIVNNTRQMMDQVSRDFLRLNTLMPAIGNAALLNCIVKGYVYAPNTIDNCFNLVSLEFDIEYTDRNADITKNVDILNAYINSFFSGSDLPCGGTTLKAAYLAAEVTLYNLQRCLYITSGTIYSVTTPQPITTPGSITTSQPSTTSQPNSTSYW
;
A
#
# COMPACT_ATOMS: atom_id res chain seq x y z
N PRO A 1 27.02 -13.78 82.30
CA PRO A 1 28.10 -13.29 81.41
C PRO A 1 28.72 -14.38 80.49
N ILE A 2 27.90 -15.32 79.96
CA ILE A 2 28.30 -16.28 78.90
C ILE A 2 27.18 -16.49 77.84
N ASP A 3 25.94 -16.01 78.05
CA ASP A 3 24.80 -16.34 77.16
C ASP A 3 24.38 -15.29 76.11
N VAL A 4 25.13 -14.19 75.92
CA VAL A 4 24.78 -13.16 74.90
C VAL A 4 25.64 -13.25 73.62
N VAL A 5 26.68 -14.09 73.61
CA VAL A 5 27.57 -14.26 72.43
C VAL A 5 27.19 -15.47 71.58
N ARG A 6 26.36 -16.40 72.08
CA ARG A 6 25.93 -17.59 71.33
C ARG A 6 24.72 -17.34 70.42
N ASP A 7 23.89 -16.35 70.73
CA ASP A 7 22.61 -16.12 70.05
C ASP A 7 22.70 -15.17 68.82
N ARG A 8 23.82 -14.45 68.64
CA ARG A 8 24.12 -13.74 67.38
C ARG A 8 24.74 -14.64 66.31
N PHE A 9 25.38 -15.75 66.69
CA PHE A 9 26.05 -16.64 65.74
C PHE A 9 25.11 -17.68 65.09
N VAL A 10 23.93 -17.92 65.68
CA VAL A 10 22.94 -18.86 65.13
C VAL A 10 21.93 -18.18 64.19
N ARG A 11 21.58 -16.90 64.40
CA ARG A 11 20.69 -16.15 63.48
C ARG A 11 21.34 -15.73 62.16
N GLN A 12 22.66 -15.67 62.08
CA GLN A 12 23.36 -15.30 60.84
C GLN A 12 23.59 -16.49 59.90
N ARG A 13 23.46 -17.74 60.38
CA ARG A 13 23.56 -18.96 59.54
C ARG A 13 22.22 -19.50 59.04
N THR A 14 21.09 -19.12 59.63
CA THR A 14 19.75 -19.55 59.16
C THR A 14 19.16 -18.65 58.06
N LEU A 15 19.64 -17.41 57.90
CA LEU A 15 19.25 -16.54 56.78
C LEU A 15 20.04 -16.82 55.48
N GLU A 16 21.27 -17.32 55.56
CA GLU A 16 22.07 -17.67 54.37
C GLU A 16 21.72 -19.03 53.74
N MET A 17 21.11 -19.97 54.48
CA MET A 17 20.63 -21.24 53.92
C MET A 17 19.22 -21.16 53.33
N ALA A 18 18.36 -20.27 53.82
CA ALA A 18 17.02 -20.07 53.25
C ALA A 18 17.06 -19.34 51.88
N SER A 19 18.02 -18.44 51.67
CA SER A 19 18.17 -17.73 50.38
C SER A 19 18.80 -18.58 49.28
N LYS A 20 19.56 -19.63 49.63
CA LYS A 20 20.19 -20.55 48.66
C LYS A 20 19.26 -21.68 48.20
N ILE A 21 18.27 -22.05 49.01
CA ILE A 21 17.26 -23.05 48.65
C ILE A 21 16.13 -22.42 47.80
N LEU A 22 15.80 -21.14 48.01
CA LEU A 22 14.81 -20.45 47.16
C LEU A 22 15.34 -20.11 45.75
N LEU A 23 16.65 -19.87 45.60
CA LEU A 23 17.30 -19.65 44.29
C LEU A 23 17.62 -20.96 43.54
N GLY A 24 17.80 -22.08 44.26
CA GLY A 24 18.01 -23.41 43.66
C GLY A 24 16.74 -24.08 43.14
N VAL A 25 15.57 -23.77 43.69
CA VAL A 25 14.29 -24.38 43.29
C VAL A 25 13.56 -23.55 42.22
N MET A 26 13.81 -22.25 42.09
CA MET A 26 13.31 -21.43 40.97
C MET A 26 14.12 -21.59 39.68
N ALA A 27 15.38 -22.01 39.76
CA ALA A 27 16.22 -22.33 38.59
C ALA A 27 15.93 -23.71 37.99
N LEU A 28 15.23 -24.58 38.74
CA LEU A 28 14.85 -25.94 38.30
C LEU A 28 13.38 -26.06 37.87
N LEU A 29 12.61 -24.98 37.93
CA LEU A 29 11.22 -24.93 37.40
C LEU A 29 11.08 -24.00 36.18
N LEU A 30 12.17 -23.40 35.69
CA LEU A 30 12.22 -22.67 34.42
C LEU A 30 12.98 -23.41 33.31
N THR A 31 13.51 -24.60 33.60
CA THR A 31 14.14 -25.48 32.60
C THR A 31 13.18 -26.52 32.01
N ASP A 32 11.98 -26.68 32.57
CA ASP A 32 11.01 -27.70 32.13
C ASP A 32 10.02 -27.23 31.04
N ASN A 33 10.28 -26.10 30.39
CA ASN A 33 9.51 -25.69 29.18
C ASN A 33 10.38 -25.21 28.01
N LEU A 34 11.71 -25.37 28.06
CA LEU A 34 12.62 -24.91 26.99
C LEU A 34 13.15 -26.04 26.09
N ALA A 35 12.58 -27.24 26.20
CA ALA A 35 12.95 -28.37 25.37
C ALA A 35 11.72 -29.18 24.93
N TYR A 36 10.73 -28.54 24.30
CA TYR A 36 9.79 -29.25 23.45
C TYR A 36 9.36 -28.39 22.25
N SER A 37 9.79 -28.83 21.06
CA SER A 37 9.13 -28.66 19.76
C SER A 37 8.94 -27.28 19.08
N GLN A 38 9.74 -26.24 19.33
CA GLN A 38 9.61 -24.98 18.56
C GLN A 38 10.34 -24.93 17.21
N SER A 39 11.06 -25.97 16.79
CA SER A 39 11.94 -25.89 15.60
C SER A 39 11.39 -26.53 14.32
N VAL A 40 10.20 -27.12 14.30
CA VAL A 40 9.70 -27.87 13.13
C VAL A 40 8.35 -27.36 12.62
N ASP A 41 7.38 -27.10 13.50
CA ASP A 41 6.03 -26.61 13.13
C ASP A 41 5.99 -25.10 12.78
N THR A 42 6.93 -24.32 13.27
CA THR A 42 7.02 -22.87 13.03
C THR A 42 7.24 -22.54 11.55
N THR A 43 8.17 -23.23 10.88
CA THR A 43 8.49 -22.96 9.46
C THR A 43 7.35 -23.28 8.48
N VAL A 44 6.56 -24.32 8.72
CA VAL A 44 5.39 -24.68 7.90
C VAL A 44 4.22 -23.72 8.17
N SER A 45 3.94 -23.44 9.45
CA SER A 45 2.90 -22.50 9.87
C SER A 45 3.17 -21.08 9.32
N ASP A 46 4.41 -20.62 9.41
CA ASP A 46 4.82 -19.30 8.94
C ASP A 46 4.76 -19.21 7.41
N TYR A 47 5.17 -20.26 6.67
CA TYR A 47 5.03 -20.33 5.21
C TYR A 47 3.56 -20.24 4.76
N ILE A 48 2.66 -20.95 5.46
CA ILE A 48 1.22 -20.93 5.18
C ILE A 48 0.61 -19.57 5.50
N TYR A 49 0.93 -19.02 6.66
CA TYR A 49 0.51 -17.68 7.05
C TYR A 49 0.91 -16.66 6.00
N TRP A 50 2.16 -16.70 5.55
CA TRP A 50 2.69 -15.79 4.54
C TRP A 50 1.96 -15.90 3.20
N LYS A 51 1.77 -17.11 2.66
CA LYS A 51 1.07 -17.28 1.38
C LYS A 51 -0.38 -16.80 1.42
N LYS A 52 -1.04 -16.90 2.57
CA LYS A 52 -2.39 -16.34 2.77
C LYS A 52 -2.37 -14.83 2.90
N ALA A 53 -1.37 -14.26 3.58
CA ALA A 53 -1.17 -12.81 3.70
C ALA A 53 -0.92 -12.18 2.32
N ASP A 54 -0.06 -12.80 1.51
CA ASP A 54 0.24 -12.44 0.11
C ASP A 54 -1.05 -12.29 -0.73
N ILE A 55 -1.87 -13.35 -0.77
CA ILE A 55 -3.16 -13.36 -1.46
C ILE A 55 -4.13 -12.29 -0.92
N THR A 56 -4.18 -12.12 0.40
CA THR A 56 -5.10 -11.19 1.08
C THR A 56 -4.74 -9.74 0.81
N GLN A 57 -3.46 -9.39 0.85
CA GLN A 57 -2.98 -8.04 0.56
C GLN A 57 -3.21 -7.69 -0.92
N TRP A 58 -2.85 -8.59 -1.83
CA TRP A 58 -3.11 -8.38 -3.26
C TRP A 58 -4.61 -8.17 -3.53
N HIS A 59 -5.47 -8.98 -2.90
CA HIS A 59 -6.92 -8.84 -2.98
C HIS A 59 -7.39 -7.44 -2.57
N GLN A 60 -6.92 -6.96 -1.41
CA GLN A 60 -7.31 -5.68 -0.83
C GLN A 60 -6.89 -4.49 -1.70
N TYR A 61 -5.68 -4.54 -2.26
CA TYR A 61 -5.11 -3.40 -2.99
C TYR A 61 -5.63 -3.28 -4.41
N PHE A 62 -5.71 -4.38 -5.16
CA PHE A 62 -5.95 -4.27 -6.60
C PHE A 62 -7.34 -4.78 -7.01
N PRO A 63 -7.67 -6.09 -7.00
CA PRO A 63 -8.94 -6.54 -7.56
C PRO A 63 -10.18 -6.03 -6.79
N SER A 64 -10.12 -5.97 -5.45
CA SER A 64 -11.23 -5.44 -4.65
C SER A 64 -11.51 -3.99 -4.99
N ARG A 65 -10.45 -3.19 -5.11
CA ARG A 65 -10.54 -1.75 -5.39
C ARG A 65 -11.13 -1.47 -6.76
N VAL A 66 -10.60 -2.08 -7.82
CA VAL A 66 -11.10 -1.84 -9.19
C VAL A 66 -12.54 -2.34 -9.39
N LEU A 67 -12.94 -3.41 -8.70
CA LEU A 67 -14.33 -3.86 -8.71
C LEU A 67 -15.26 -2.85 -8.03
N GLU A 68 -14.80 -2.25 -6.92
CA GLU A 68 -15.56 -1.23 -6.21
C GLU A 68 -15.62 0.09 -6.97
N GLU A 69 -14.52 0.48 -7.62
CA GLU A 69 -14.46 1.63 -8.53
C GLU A 69 -15.43 1.49 -9.70
N GLU A 70 -15.45 0.34 -10.37
CA GLU A 70 -16.42 0.07 -11.46
C GLU A 70 -17.86 0.06 -10.94
N ARG A 71 -18.09 -0.46 -9.72
CA ARG A 71 -19.43 -0.46 -9.10
C ARG A 71 -19.92 0.97 -8.84
N GLN A 72 -19.08 1.81 -8.23
CA GLN A 72 -19.44 3.20 -7.94
C GLN A 72 -19.61 4.01 -9.23
N THR A 73 -18.73 3.77 -10.21
CA THR A 73 -18.82 4.38 -11.54
C THR A 73 -20.14 4.02 -12.23
N ASN A 74 -20.54 2.75 -12.21
CA ASN A 74 -21.81 2.32 -12.79
C ASN A 74 -23.01 3.02 -12.13
N VAL A 75 -23.05 3.05 -10.80
CA VAL A 75 -24.12 3.72 -10.04
C VAL A 75 -24.18 5.21 -10.38
N ALA A 76 -23.03 5.89 -10.38
CA ALA A 76 -22.96 7.30 -10.72
C ALA A 76 -23.33 7.56 -12.20
N ALA A 77 -22.99 6.64 -13.12
CA ALA A 77 -23.33 6.76 -14.53
C ALA A 77 -24.84 6.66 -14.75
N VAL A 78 -25.53 5.74 -14.06
CA VAL A 78 -26.99 5.62 -14.10
C VAL A 78 -27.66 6.91 -13.62
N ALA A 79 -27.15 7.49 -12.52
CA ALA A 79 -27.64 8.77 -12.02
C ALA A 79 -27.36 9.92 -13.00
N ALA A 80 -26.16 9.97 -13.58
CA ALA A 80 -25.74 10.99 -14.53
C ALA A 80 -26.58 10.95 -15.82
N VAL A 81 -26.93 9.77 -16.34
CA VAL A 81 -27.84 9.63 -17.50
C VAL A 81 -29.19 10.29 -17.20
N SER A 82 -29.78 9.96 -16.05
CA SER A 82 -31.10 10.47 -15.67
C SER A 82 -31.05 11.99 -15.45
N SER A 83 -30.00 12.47 -14.79
CA SER A 83 -29.78 13.91 -14.57
C SER A 83 -29.64 14.64 -15.90
N LEU A 84 -28.78 14.16 -16.80
CA LEU A 84 -28.51 14.79 -18.08
C LEU A 84 -29.77 14.89 -18.93
N ALA A 85 -30.54 13.79 -19.05
CA ALA A 85 -31.80 13.77 -19.78
C ALA A 85 -32.80 14.80 -19.22
N SER A 86 -32.91 14.92 -17.90
CA SER A 86 -33.82 15.86 -17.26
C SER A 86 -33.39 17.33 -17.39
N SER A 87 -32.07 17.60 -17.40
CA SER A 87 -31.53 18.95 -17.46
C SER A 87 -31.24 19.45 -18.88
N LEU A 88 -31.25 18.56 -19.88
CA LEU A 88 -30.80 18.85 -21.24
C LEU A 88 -31.52 20.08 -21.84
N SER A 89 -32.83 20.18 -21.66
CA SER A 89 -33.62 21.31 -22.16
C SER A 89 -33.10 22.65 -21.62
N SER A 90 -32.99 22.77 -20.30
CA SER A 90 -32.50 23.99 -19.64
C SER A 90 -31.09 24.34 -20.08
N SER A 91 -30.25 23.33 -20.25
CA SER A 91 -28.86 23.51 -20.70
C SER A 91 -28.74 23.97 -22.14
N LEU A 92 -29.49 23.35 -23.06
CA LEU A 92 -29.53 23.78 -24.46
C LEU A 92 -30.10 25.20 -24.59
N SER A 93 -31.09 25.57 -23.78
CA SER A 93 -31.60 26.94 -23.71
C SER A 93 -30.52 27.95 -23.30
N LYS A 94 -29.67 27.61 -22.31
CA LYS A 94 -28.55 28.47 -21.91
C LYS A 94 -27.51 28.64 -23.01
N MET A 95 -27.25 27.60 -23.79
CA MET A 95 -26.31 27.68 -24.91
C MET A 95 -26.73 28.70 -25.98
N VAL A 96 -28.04 28.95 -26.11
CA VAL A 96 -28.62 29.89 -27.08
C VAL A 96 -29.29 31.09 -26.43
N GLU A 97 -28.89 31.43 -25.21
CA GLU A 97 -29.43 32.57 -24.47
C GLU A 97 -29.22 33.89 -25.22
N PHE A 98 -28.08 34.03 -25.92
CA PHE A 98 -27.82 35.16 -26.81
C PHE A 98 -28.89 35.28 -27.91
N GLN A 99 -29.23 34.19 -28.61
CA GLN A 99 -30.28 34.21 -29.64
C GLN A 99 -31.64 34.63 -29.07
N ALA A 100 -31.96 34.21 -27.84
CA ALA A 100 -33.19 34.61 -27.18
C ALA A 100 -33.20 36.11 -26.84
N GLN A 101 -32.06 36.67 -26.42
CA GLN A 101 -31.89 38.10 -26.18
C GLN A 101 -31.98 38.90 -27.50
N GLU A 102 -31.30 38.46 -28.56
CA GLU A 102 -31.34 39.10 -29.87
C GLU A 102 -32.74 39.10 -30.49
N LEU A 103 -33.52 38.03 -30.30
CA LEU A 103 -34.92 38.01 -30.72
C LEU A 103 -35.73 39.14 -30.06
N LEU A 104 -35.56 39.34 -28.74
CA LEU A 104 -36.27 40.37 -28.00
C LEU A 104 -35.87 41.77 -28.48
N THR A 105 -34.58 42.00 -28.69
CA THR A 105 -34.05 43.24 -29.26
C THR A 105 -34.63 43.50 -30.64
N ALA A 106 -34.58 42.51 -31.53
CA ALA A 106 -35.13 42.62 -32.88
C ALA A 106 -36.63 42.93 -32.86
N GLN A 107 -37.42 42.25 -32.01
CA GLN A 107 -38.86 42.53 -31.86
C GLN A 107 -39.16 43.96 -31.41
N GLN A 108 -38.31 44.55 -30.56
CA GLN A 108 -38.44 45.94 -30.15
C GLN A 108 -38.08 46.92 -31.27
N MET A 109 -37.06 46.60 -32.07
CA MET A 109 -36.60 47.44 -33.16
C MET A 109 -37.59 47.49 -34.33
N VAL A 110 -38.25 46.37 -34.65
CA VAL A 110 -39.16 46.27 -35.81
C VAL A 110 -40.63 46.56 -35.48
N ALA A 111 -40.95 46.94 -34.24
CA ALA A 111 -42.33 47.16 -33.83
C ALA A 111 -42.98 48.29 -34.65
N GLY A 112 -44.08 47.98 -35.34
CA GLY A 112 -44.78 48.93 -36.22
C GLY A 112 -44.11 49.16 -37.58
N THR A 113 -43.11 48.35 -37.95
CA THR A 113 -42.44 48.40 -39.26
C THR A 113 -42.79 47.20 -40.14
N ASP A 114 -42.46 47.26 -41.42
CA ASP A 114 -42.76 46.18 -42.38
C ASP A 114 -42.03 44.86 -42.06
N ALA A 115 -41.00 44.90 -41.21
CA ALA A 115 -40.25 43.74 -40.75
C ALA A 115 -40.92 42.98 -39.59
N GLU A 116 -41.93 43.55 -38.92
CA GLU A 116 -42.57 42.98 -37.73
C GLU A 116 -43.10 41.57 -37.96
N GLY A 117 -43.80 41.37 -39.08
CA GLY A 117 -44.37 40.07 -39.46
C GLY A 117 -43.30 39.00 -39.67
N CYS A 118 -42.13 39.36 -40.20
CA CYS A 118 -41.02 38.45 -40.44
C CYS A 118 -40.38 37.98 -39.13
N VAL A 119 -40.04 38.93 -38.24
CA VAL A 119 -39.41 38.63 -36.93
C VAL A 119 -40.35 37.82 -36.04
N ASN A 120 -41.64 38.20 -35.97
CA ASN A 120 -42.62 37.45 -35.20
C ASN A 120 -42.85 36.03 -35.76
N GLY A 121 -42.76 35.86 -37.08
CA GLY A 121 -42.87 34.57 -37.75
C GLY A 121 -41.76 33.58 -37.38
N ILE A 122 -40.58 34.06 -36.97
CA ILE A 122 -39.43 33.21 -36.59
C ILE A 122 -39.23 33.07 -35.08
N SER A 123 -40.05 33.74 -34.26
CA SER A 123 -39.95 33.75 -32.78
C SER A 123 -39.96 32.34 -32.14
N GLY A 124 -40.68 31.38 -32.74
CA GLY A 124 -40.73 29.99 -32.27
C GLY A 124 -39.55 29.11 -32.69
N TYR A 125 -38.64 29.60 -33.54
CA TYR A 125 -37.61 28.79 -34.19
C TYR A 125 -36.67 28.10 -33.18
N MET A 126 -36.11 28.86 -32.23
CA MET A 126 -35.16 28.30 -31.26
C MET A 126 -35.81 27.34 -30.27
N THR A 127 -37.04 27.62 -29.84
CA THR A 127 -37.79 26.69 -28.98
C THR A 127 -38.04 25.36 -29.69
N LYS A 128 -38.43 25.40 -30.97
CA LYS A 128 -38.58 24.20 -31.79
C LYS A 128 -37.26 23.47 -31.98
N ALA A 129 -36.18 24.20 -32.30
CA ALA A 129 -34.85 23.63 -32.48
C ALA A 129 -34.38 22.85 -31.26
N ILE A 130 -34.58 23.38 -30.05
CA ILE A 130 -34.25 22.72 -28.79
C ILE A 130 -35.11 21.47 -28.58
N ASN A 131 -36.43 21.56 -28.79
CA ASN A 131 -37.33 20.43 -28.62
C ASN A 131 -37.02 19.27 -29.58
N ASP A 132 -36.70 19.59 -30.84
CA ASP A 132 -36.30 18.62 -31.83
C ASP A 132 -35.00 17.90 -31.39
N GLU A 133 -34.00 18.64 -30.89
CA GLU A 133 -32.73 18.04 -30.44
C GLU A 133 -32.85 17.27 -29.11
N ILE A 134 -33.79 17.62 -28.23
CA ILE A 134 -34.12 16.80 -27.05
C ILE A 134 -34.70 15.46 -27.49
N SER A 135 -35.61 15.46 -28.48
CA SER A 135 -36.17 14.23 -29.04
C SER A 135 -35.07 13.35 -29.64
N THR A 136 -34.20 13.93 -30.48
CA THR A 136 -33.04 13.24 -31.07
C THR A 136 -32.12 12.66 -30.01
N TYR A 137 -31.83 13.40 -28.93
CA TYR A 137 -31.03 12.90 -27.82
C TYR A 137 -31.69 11.71 -27.13
N ASN A 138 -32.99 11.79 -26.82
CA ASN A 138 -33.72 10.71 -26.15
C ASN A 138 -33.71 9.42 -26.97
N ASP A 139 -33.84 9.54 -28.31
CA ASP A 139 -33.74 8.40 -29.22
C ASP A 139 -32.31 7.83 -29.27
N CYS A 140 -31.31 8.70 -29.33
CA CYS A 140 -29.89 8.32 -29.36
C CYS A 140 -29.45 7.61 -28.07
N ALA A 141 -29.92 8.08 -26.91
CA ALA A 141 -29.56 7.56 -25.59
C ALA A 141 -30.57 6.56 -25.01
N ALA A 142 -31.57 6.12 -25.79
CA ALA A 142 -32.69 5.30 -25.30
C ALA A 142 -32.26 4.05 -24.53
N ASP A 143 -31.22 3.36 -25.02
CA ASP A 143 -30.72 2.12 -24.42
C ASP A 143 -29.69 2.33 -23.31
N ALA A 144 -29.34 3.58 -22.97
CA ALA A 144 -28.23 3.88 -22.07
C ALA A 144 -28.43 3.25 -20.68
N LEU A 145 -29.60 3.48 -20.07
CA LEU A 145 -29.93 2.93 -18.75
C LEU A 145 -30.00 1.40 -18.76
N SER A 146 -30.59 0.81 -19.80
CA SER A 146 -30.69 -0.65 -19.94
C SER A 146 -29.31 -1.30 -20.02
N ASN A 147 -28.40 -0.72 -20.81
CA ASN A 147 -27.03 -1.22 -20.94
C ASN A 147 -26.21 -1.04 -19.67
N LEU A 148 -26.28 0.11 -18.99
CA LEU A 148 -25.60 0.30 -17.71
C LEU A 148 -26.09 -0.70 -16.66
N ASN A 149 -27.40 -0.97 -16.60
CA ASN A 149 -27.96 -2.00 -15.72
C ASN A 149 -27.46 -3.41 -16.08
N ARG A 150 -27.29 -3.71 -17.37
CA ARG A 150 -26.69 -4.97 -17.82
C ARG A 150 -25.21 -5.08 -17.41
N LEU A 151 -24.43 -4.00 -17.56
CA LEU A 151 -23.05 -3.94 -17.09
C LEU A 151 -22.95 -4.18 -15.58
N ASN A 152 -23.86 -3.61 -14.78
CA ASN A 152 -23.91 -3.85 -13.34
C ASN A 152 -24.18 -5.34 -12.98
N LYS A 153 -25.07 -5.99 -13.72
CA LYS A 153 -25.32 -7.44 -13.56
C LYS A 153 -24.08 -8.26 -13.92
N THR A 154 -23.40 -7.91 -15.01
CA THR A 154 -22.13 -8.54 -15.40
C THR A 154 -21.05 -8.36 -14.33
N LEU A 155 -20.90 -7.14 -13.80
CA LEU A 155 -19.99 -6.83 -12.70
C LEU A 155 -20.30 -7.66 -11.45
N SER A 156 -21.58 -7.78 -11.08
CA SER A 156 -22.01 -8.57 -9.92
C SER A 156 -21.64 -10.07 -10.08
N SER A 157 -21.82 -10.61 -11.28
CA SER A 157 -21.40 -11.98 -11.62
C SER A 157 -19.88 -12.14 -11.55
N LEU A 158 -19.13 -11.19 -12.13
CA LEU A 158 -17.67 -11.17 -12.08
C LEU A 158 -17.14 -11.12 -10.64
N LYS A 159 -17.68 -10.21 -9.82
CA LYS A 159 -17.36 -10.08 -8.39
C LYS A 159 -17.61 -11.40 -7.65
N THR A 160 -18.74 -12.03 -7.88
CA THR A 160 -19.08 -13.33 -7.26
C THR A 160 -18.09 -14.42 -7.63
N LYS A 161 -17.75 -14.54 -8.93
CA LYS A 161 -16.77 -15.50 -9.44
C LYS A 161 -15.39 -15.25 -8.84
N TYR A 162 -14.96 -13.99 -8.78
CA TYR A 162 -13.69 -13.59 -8.18
C TYR A 162 -13.63 -13.90 -6.68
N MET A 163 -14.64 -13.48 -5.91
CA MET A 163 -14.68 -13.73 -4.45
C MET A 163 -14.69 -15.22 -4.13
N THR A 164 -15.39 -16.03 -4.93
CA THR A 164 -15.35 -17.50 -4.81
C THR A 164 -13.95 -18.04 -5.03
N ALA A 165 -13.23 -17.56 -6.06
CA ALA A 165 -11.85 -17.97 -6.33
C ALA A 165 -10.88 -17.55 -5.21
N TYR A 166 -11.02 -16.33 -4.69
CA TYR A 166 -10.26 -15.83 -3.55
C TYR A 166 -10.45 -16.69 -2.30
N GLN A 167 -11.69 -16.92 -1.87
CA GLN A 167 -12.00 -17.75 -0.70
C GLN A 167 -11.55 -19.20 -0.88
N LYS A 168 -11.72 -19.75 -2.09
CA LYS A 168 -11.30 -21.10 -2.44
C LYS A 168 -9.78 -21.27 -2.38
N ALA A 169 -9.01 -20.28 -2.83
CA ALA A 169 -7.55 -20.31 -2.75
C ALA A 169 -7.09 -20.38 -1.28
N LEU A 170 -7.61 -19.50 -0.44
CA LEU A 170 -7.29 -19.49 1.00
C LEU A 170 -7.64 -20.82 1.68
N ALA A 171 -8.84 -21.36 1.43
CA ALA A 171 -9.27 -22.62 2.02
C ALA A 171 -8.44 -23.82 1.53
N ARG A 172 -8.03 -23.83 0.25
CA ARG A 172 -7.20 -24.92 -0.30
C ARG A 172 -5.76 -24.89 0.21
N ILE A 173 -5.22 -23.71 0.51
CA ILE A 173 -3.93 -23.60 1.20
C ILE A 173 -3.99 -24.30 2.58
N ASP A 174 -5.08 -24.11 3.33
CA ASP A 174 -5.28 -24.81 4.61
C ASP A 174 -5.38 -26.33 4.43
N VAL A 175 -5.95 -26.80 3.32
CA VAL A 175 -5.97 -28.23 2.98
C VAL A 175 -4.58 -28.75 2.62
N CYS A 176 -3.76 -28.00 1.87
CA CYS A 176 -2.37 -28.35 1.60
C CYS A 176 -1.59 -28.54 2.90
N ALA A 177 -1.75 -27.62 3.86
CA ALA A 177 -1.10 -27.69 5.18
C ALA A 177 -1.49 -28.96 5.95
N LYS A 178 -2.78 -29.35 5.92
CA LYS A 178 -3.27 -30.57 6.58
C LYS A 178 -2.72 -31.85 5.95
N ASN A 179 -2.56 -31.88 4.62
CA ASN A 179 -2.10 -33.06 3.89
C ASN A 179 -0.58 -33.25 3.96
N TYR A 180 0.17 -32.16 4.15
CA TYR A 180 1.65 -32.18 4.18
C TYR A 180 2.19 -31.43 5.42
N PRO A 181 1.95 -31.95 6.65
CA PRO A 181 2.30 -31.22 7.88
C PRO A 181 3.80 -31.22 8.22
N ASN A 182 4.58 -32.14 7.66
CA ASN A 182 5.94 -32.41 8.13
C ASN A 182 7.03 -31.95 7.14
N LYS A 183 8.25 -31.68 7.65
CA LYS A 183 9.42 -31.24 6.87
C LYS A 183 9.77 -32.15 5.68
N ASP A 184 9.59 -33.47 5.81
CA ASP A 184 9.84 -34.43 4.73
C ASP A 184 8.87 -34.28 3.55
N SER A 185 7.77 -33.55 3.74
CA SER A 185 6.79 -33.21 2.72
C SER A 185 6.81 -31.73 2.33
N LEU A 186 7.82 -30.97 2.75
CA LEU A 186 7.90 -29.52 2.53
C LEU A 186 7.85 -29.16 1.03
N ASP A 187 8.52 -29.92 0.17
CA ASP A 187 8.49 -29.68 -1.28
C ASP A 187 7.10 -29.95 -1.87
N ARG A 188 6.39 -30.97 -1.36
CA ARG A 188 5.00 -31.27 -1.75
C ARG A 188 4.04 -30.20 -1.25
N LEU A 189 4.24 -29.70 -0.03
CA LEU A 189 3.50 -28.58 0.52
C LEU A 189 3.68 -27.33 -0.34
N LYS A 190 4.93 -26.94 -0.63
CA LYS A 190 5.25 -25.78 -1.45
C LYS A 190 4.60 -25.87 -2.83
N SER A 191 4.75 -27.02 -3.50
CA SER A 191 4.13 -27.25 -4.81
C SER A 191 2.60 -27.14 -4.78
N CYS A 192 1.95 -27.70 -3.73
CA CYS A 192 0.50 -27.59 -3.54
C CYS A 192 0.05 -26.14 -3.35
N VAL A 193 0.74 -25.40 -2.48
CA VAL A 193 0.42 -24.00 -2.16
C VAL A 193 0.68 -23.07 -3.34
N GLU A 194 1.79 -23.25 -4.06
CA GLU A 194 2.11 -22.48 -5.27
C GLU A 194 1.07 -22.68 -6.39
N SER A 195 0.59 -23.91 -6.57
CA SER A 195 -0.50 -24.17 -7.51
C SER A 195 -1.75 -23.37 -7.16
N MET A 196 -2.11 -23.30 -5.87
CA MET A 196 -3.27 -22.51 -5.42
C MET A 196 -3.04 -21.01 -5.57
N ASN A 197 -1.82 -20.55 -5.32
CA ASN A 197 -1.45 -19.15 -5.50
C ASN A 197 -1.56 -18.73 -6.98
N ASN A 198 -1.01 -19.54 -7.89
CA ASN A 198 -1.07 -19.29 -9.33
C ASN A 198 -2.51 -19.26 -9.85
N MET A 199 -3.38 -20.16 -9.37
CA MET A 199 -4.81 -20.14 -9.70
C MET A 199 -5.49 -18.84 -9.26
N TYR A 200 -5.17 -18.35 -8.06
CA TYR A 200 -5.70 -17.09 -7.55
C TYR A 200 -5.26 -15.91 -8.43
N PHE A 201 -3.94 -15.74 -8.64
CA PHE A 201 -3.39 -14.61 -9.39
C PHE A 201 -3.86 -14.59 -10.86
N THR A 202 -4.01 -15.77 -11.48
CA THR A 202 -4.61 -15.87 -12.82
C THR A 202 -6.02 -15.27 -12.86
N THR A 203 -6.85 -15.59 -11.86
CA THR A 203 -8.22 -15.08 -11.77
C THR A 203 -8.25 -13.60 -11.40
N ALA A 204 -7.38 -13.17 -10.49
CA ALA A 204 -7.25 -11.77 -10.07
C ALA A 204 -6.87 -10.86 -11.25
N ASN A 205 -5.85 -11.24 -12.02
CA ASN A 205 -5.40 -10.48 -13.19
C ASN A 205 -6.45 -10.44 -14.29
N ALA A 206 -7.15 -11.55 -14.55
CA ALA A 206 -8.26 -11.58 -15.50
C ALA A 206 -9.42 -10.67 -15.05
N THR A 207 -9.69 -10.62 -13.74
CA THR A 207 -10.73 -9.75 -13.17
C THR A 207 -10.37 -8.27 -13.35
N GLN A 208 -9.14 -7.88 -13.03
CA GLN A 208 -8.67 -6.50 -13.22
C GLN A 208 -8.78 -6.06 -14.68
N LYS A 209 -8.28 -6.89 -15.62
CA LYS A 209 -8.37 -6.63 -17.06
C LYS A 209 -9.80 -6.48 -17.59
N ALA A 210 -10.78 -7.11 -16.92
CA ALA A 210 -12.18 -7.04 -17.34
C ALA A 210 -12.89 -5.75 -16.90
N VAL A 211 -12.34 -5.01 -15.93
CA VAL A 211 -12.96 -3.80 -15.37
C VAL A 211 -12.08 -2.55 -15.49
N PHE A 212 -10.86 -2.68 -15.99
CA PHE A 212 -9.96 -1.57 -16.25
C PHE A 212 -9.47 -1.60 -17.72
N PRO A 213 -9.68 -0.52 -18.51
CA PRO A 213 -10.43 0.70 -18.18
C PRO A 213 -11.93 0.42 -17.91
N SER A 214 -12.59 1.34 -17.18
CA SER A 214 -13.97 1.17 -16.70
C SER A 214 -14.99 0.97 -17.85
N PRO A 215 -15.64 -0.21 -17.95
CA PRO A 215 -16.68 -0.44 -18.95
C PRO A 215 -17.86 0.54 -18.85
N SER A 216 -18.29 0.86 -17.63
CA SER A 216 -19.41 1.78 -17.42
C SER A 216 -19.09 3.21 -17.86
N MET A 217 -17.89 3.71 -17.54
CA MET A 217 -17.46 5.03 -17.96
C MET A 217 -17.26 5.10 -19.48
N THR A 218 -16.60 4.10 -20.08
CA THR A 218 -16.43 4.03 -21.54
C THR A 218 -17.78 4.03 -22.27
N TYR A 219 -18.77 3.29 -21.76
CA TYR A 219 -20.10 3.29 -22.34
C TYR A 219 -20.82 4.63 -22.16
N PHE A 220 -20.74 5.23 -20.96
CA PHE A 220 -21.31 6.55 -20.68
C PHE A 220 -20.73 7.63 -21.62
N GLN A 221 -19.40 7.66 -21.80
CA GLN A 221 -18.75 8.62 -22.68
C GLN A 221 -19.12 8.41 -24.16
N SER A 222 -19.08 7.17 -24.64
CA SER A 222 -19.31 6.89 -26.06
C SER A 222 -20.76 7.11 -26.49
N VAL A 223 -21.73 6.81 -25.61
CA VAL A 223 -23.15 6.93 -25.93
C VAL A 223 -23.74 8.21 -25.38
N VAL A 224 -23.72 8.39 -24.05
CA VAL A 224 -24.50 9.44 -23.38
C VAL A 224 -23.89 10.82 -23.65
N VAL A 225 -22.58 10.95 -23.46
CA VAL A 225 -21.87 12.19 -23.77
C VAL A 225 -21.89 12.44 -25.27
N GLY A 226 -21.59 11.43 -26.09
CA GLY A 226 -21.66 11.55 -27.55
C GLY A 226 -23.02 12.08 -28.07
N CYS A 227 -24.13 11.53 -27.58
CA CYS A 227 -25.47 12.01 -27.94
C CYS A 227 -25.71 13.46 -27.48
N ALA A 228 -25.30 13.81 -26.25
CA ALA A 228 -25.47 15.16 -25.72
C ALA A 228 -24.63 16.20 -26.49
N SER A 229 -23.39 15.84 -26.83
CA SER A 229 -22.47 16.64 -27.65
C SER A 229 -23.04 16.90 -29.05
N ASN A 230 -23.64 15.88 -29.67
CA ASN A 230 -24.30 16.04 -30.97
C ASN A 230 -25.49 17.01 -30.88
N ALA A 231 -26.34 16.86 -29.86
CA ALA A 231 -27.48 17.76 -29.64
C ALA A 231 -27.02 19.21 -29.40
N ALA A 232 -25.99 19.41 -28.56
CA ALA A 232 -25.40 20.71 -28.27
C ALA A 232 -24.84 21.38 -29.56
N THR A 233 -24.10 20.62 -30.37
CA THR A 233 -23.55 21.09 -31.64
C THR A 233 -24.65 21.45 -32.64
N ALA A 234 -25.70 20.62 -32.73
CA ALA A 234 -26.84 20.87 -33.60
C ALA A 234 -27.62 22.13 -33.20
N VAL A 235 -27.87 22.32 -31.89
CA VAL A 235 -28.51 23.53 -31.36
C VAL A 235 -27.67 24.78 -31.65
N ALA A 236 -26.35 24.72 -31.45
CA ALA A 236 -25.46 25.84 -31.78
C ALA A 236 -25.53 26.21 -33.27
N SER A 237 -25.49 25.22 -34.16
CA SER A 237 -25.62 25.43 -35.61
C SER A 237 -26.98 26.03 -35.99
N LYS A 238 -28.09 25.54 -35.41
CA LYS A 238 -29.43 26.12 -35.60
C LYS A 238 -29.50 27.55 -35.04
N GLY A 239 -28.79 27.84 -33.95
CA GLY A 239 -28.63 29.19 -33.41
C GLY A 239 -28.00 30.16 -34.41
N SER A 240 -26.93 29.76 -35.09
CA SER A 240 -26.33 30.57 -36.17
C SER A 240 -27.30 30.78 -37.33
N GLN A 241 -28.05 29.75 -37.73
CA GLN A 241 -29.08 29.88 -38.77
C GLN A 241 -30.21 30.83 -38.35
N PHE A 242 -30.56 30.85 -37.08
CA PHE A 242 -31.55 31.78 -36.53
C PHE A 242 -31.07 33.23 -36.61
N LEU A 243 -29.81 33.51 -36.24
CA LEU A 243 -29.24 34.85 -36.39
C LEU A 243 -29.24 35.31 -37.86
N GLN A 244 -28.92 34.42 -38.80
CA GLN A 244 -29.03 34.74 -40.23
C GLN A 244 -30.47 35.08 -40.63
N LYS A 245 -31.48 34.38 -40.10
CA LYS A 245 -32.89 34.69 -40.37
C LYS A 245 -33.31 36.04 -39.80
N LEU A 246 -32.79 36.43 -38.63
CA LEU A 246 -33.01 37.78 -38.08
C LEU A 246 -32.40 38.84 -39.00
N LEU A 247 -31.19 38.61 -39.49
CA LEU A 247 -30.52 39.49 -40.44
C LEU A 247 -31.27 39.58 -41.78
N ASP A 248 -31.86 38.48 -42.26
CA ASP A 248 -32.66 38.49 -43.49
C ASP A 248 -33.95 39.30 -43.30
N CYS A 249 -34.59 39.20 -42.13
CA CYS A 249 -35.79 39.98 -41.81
C CYS A 249 -35.51 41.48 -41.70
N SER A 250 -34.34 41.88 -41.21
CA SER A 250 -34.02 43.31 -41.01
C SER A 250 -33.92 44.08 -42.33
N VAL A 251 -33.70 43.43 -43.47
CA VAL A 251 -33.72 44.05 -44.82
C VAL A 251 -35.07 44.69 -45.14
N LEU A 252 -36.15 44.21 -44.51
CA LEU A 252 -37.50 44.73 -44.72
C LEU A 252 -37.73 46.07 -44.01
N ASP A 253 -36.82 46.51 -43.14
CA ASP A 253 -36.88 47.80 -42.46
C ASP A 253 -35.80 48.75 -42.99
N SER A 254 -36.22 49.82 -43.65
CA SER A 254 -35.29 50.81 -44.20
C SER A 254 -34.51 51.61 -43.16
N ASN A 255 -34.89 51.54 -41.88
CA ASN A 255 -34.24 52.28 -40.80
C ASN A 255 -33.12 51.50 -40.10
N ILE A 256 -32.96 50.20 -40.41
CA ILE A 256 -31.89 49.37 -39.85
C ILE A 256 -30.65 49.44 -40.75
N ASP A 257 -29.50 49.79 -40.16
CA ASP A 257 -28.21 49.62 -40.83
C ASP A 257 -27.86 48.13 -40.87
N HIS A 258 -28.10 47.52 -42.04
CA HIS A 258 -27.90 46.09 -42.26
C HIS A 258 -26.45 45.65 -42.07
N ALA A 259 -25.48 46.49 -42.45
CA ALA A 259 -24.07 46.15 -42.34
C ALA A 259 -23.61 46.19 -40.87
N ALA A 260 -24.04 47.20 -40.12
CA ALA A 260 -23.76 47.31 -38.69
C ALA A 260 -24.41 46.15 -37.90
N TYR A 261 -25.68 45.83 -38.21
CA TYR A 261 -26.38 44.73 -37.55
C TYR A 261 -25.77 43.36 -37.88
N ALA A 262 -25.33 43.14 -39.12
CA ALA A 262 -24.58 41.94 -39.49
C ALA A 262 -23.25 41.80 -38.72
N GLU A 263 -22.55 42.91 -38.49
CA GLU A 263 -21.31 42.92 -37.71
C GLU A 263 -21.56 42.55 -36.24
N GLU A 264 -22.62 43.09 -35.62
CA GLU A 264 -23.04 42.73 -34.25
C GLU A 264 -23.40 41.24 -34.13
N LEU A 265 -24.18 40.70 -35.06
CA LEU A 265 -24.57 39.29 -35.06
C LEU A 265 -23.37 38.35 -35.27
N ASN A 266 -22.34 38.78 -36.00
CA ASN A 266 -21.11 38.02 -36.21
C ASN A 266 -20.19 37.98 -34.96
N GLN A 267 -20.44 38.81 -33.94
CA GLN A 267 -19.67 38.77 -32.69
C GLN A 267 -19.98 37.53 -31.85
N TRP A 268 -21.11 36.86 -32.11
CA TRP A 268 -21.44 35.61 -31.43
C TRP A 268 -20.84 34.41 -32.15
N GLN A 269 -19.96 33.69 -31.44
CA GLN A 269 -19.41 32.40 -31.90
C GLN A 269 -20.05 31.19 -31.23
N GLY A 270 -20.98 31.41 -30.30
CA GLY A 270 -21.61 30.37 -29.50
C GLY A 270 -20.71 29.75 -28.44
N TYR A 271 -21.33 28.91 -27.61
CA TYR A 271 -20.60 28.05 -26.68
C TYR A 271 -20.20 26.78 -27.41
N ASN A 272 -18.89 26.55 -27.53
CA ASN A 272 -18.38 25.26 -27.99
C ASN A 272 -18.68 24.19 -26.95
N ASP A 273 -19.15 23.03 -27.40
CA ASP A 273 -19.27 21.87 -26.53
C ASP A 273 -17.88 21.46 -26.00
N THR A 274 -17.76 21.40 -24.68
CA THR A 274 -16.54 21.03 -23.97
C THR A 274 -16.75 19.87 -23.01
N LEU A 275 -17.93 19.22 -23.04
CA LEU A 275 -18.28 18.16 -22.10
C LEU A 275 -17.30 16.98 -22.20
N ALA A 276 -17.07 16.48 -23.42
CA ALA A 276 -16.16 15.36 -23.64
C ALA A 276 -14.71 15.69 -23.26
N SER A 277 -14.22 16.88 -23.61
CA SER A 277 -12.84 17.28 -23.32
C SER A 277 -12.61 17.49 -21.81
N GLN A 278 -13.54 18.13 -21.11
CA GLN A 278 -13.45 18.32 -19.67
C GLN A 278 -13.44 16.99 -18.90
N ILE A 279 -14.23 16.00 -19.36
CA ILE A 279 -14.21 14.66 -18.77
C ILE A 279 -12.83 14.03 -18.94
N ILE A 280 -12.23 14.09 -20.13
CA ILE A 280 -10.90 13.52 -20.39
C ILE A 280 -9.84 14.18 -19.51
N THR A 281 -9.83 15.51 -19.42
CA THR A 281 -8.86 16.25 -18.59
C THR A 281 -8.92 15.81 -17.12
N ALA A 282 -10.13 15.66 -16.57
CA ALA A 282 -10.28 15.20 -15.19
C ALA A 282 -9.95 13.70 -15.01
N GLN A 283 -10.22 12.85 -16.01
CA GLN A 283 -9.81 11.45 -16.00
C GLN A 283 -8.28 11.31 -15.97
N ASP A 284 -7.57 12.12 -16.76
CA ASP A 284 -6.10 12.13 -16.78
C ASP A 284 -5.54 12.54 -15.40
N LYS A 285 -6.17 13.55 -14.76
CA LYS A 285 -5.80 13.96 -13.40
C LYS A 285 -5.98 12.81 -12.39
N ASN A 286 -7.14 12.15 -12.41
CA ASN A 286 -7.40 11.00 -11.55
C ASN A 286 -6.43 9.85 -11.81
N TYR A 287 -6.16 9.53 -13.08
CA TYR A 287 -5.25 8.45 -13.47
C TYR A 287 -3.86 8.66 -12.86
N ASN A 288 -3.33 9.89 -12.93
CA ASN A 288 -2.04 10.21 -12.34
C ASN A 288 -2.02 10.04 -10.81
N GLN A 289 -3.10 10.43 -10.11
CA GLN A 289 -3.23 10.26 -8.66
C GLN A 289 -3.28 8.77 -8.26
N VAL A 290 -4.11 7.99 -8.94
CA VAL A 290 -4.24 6.54 -8.68
C VAL A 290 -2.92 5.82 -8.99
N TRP A 291 -2.30 6.13 -10.13
CA TRP A 291 -1.04 5.51 -10.56
C TRP A 291 0.11 5.76 -9.56
N ALA A 292 0.20 6.97 -9.00
CA ALA A 292 1.23 7.28 -7.99
C ALA A 292 1.14 6.36 -6.77
N VAL A 293 -0.08 6.17 -6.23
CA VAL A 293 -0.28 5.30 -5.06
C VAL A 293 -0.17 3.82 -5.42
N GLU A 294 -0.64 3.40 -6.60
CA GLU A 294 -0.47 2.02 -7.07
C GLU A 294 1.00 1.62 -7.16
N ASN A 295 1.85 2.47 -7.74
CA ASN A 295 3.28 2.20 -7.84
C ASN A 295 3.94 2.06 -6.47
N GLN A 296 3.59 2.94 -5.52
CA GLN A 296 4.08 2.83 -4.14
C GLN A 296 3.58 1.55 -3.47
N THR A 297 2.31 1.19 -3.68
CA THR A 297 1.71 -0.03 -3.14
C THR A 297 2.39 -1.28 -3.72
N ILE A 298 2.70 -1.31 -5.01
CA ILE A 298 3.43 -2.41 -5.68
C ILE A 298 4.86 -2.53 -5.14
N SER A 299 5.57 -1.40 -5.01
CA SER A 299 6.91 -1.36 -4.45
C SER A 299 6.93 -1.88 -3.01
N TYR A 300 6.01 -1.39 -2.17
CA TYR A 300 5.87 -1.85 -0.79
C TYR A 300 5.46 -3.32 -0.70
N TYR A 301 4.50 -3.76 -1.51
CA TYR A 301 4.09 -5.17 -1.56
C TYR A 301 5.27 -6.08 -1.93
N SER A 302 6.10 -5.66 -2.88
CA SER A 302 7.31 -6.41 -3.27
C SER A 302 8.33 -6.45 -2.12
N LEU A 303 8.55 -5.30 -1.46
CA LEU A 303 9.41 -5.19 -0.29
C LEU A 303 8.93 -6.10 0.85
N GLN A 304 7.65 -6.04 1.18
CA GLN A 304 7.03 -6.87 2.20
C GLN A 304 7.16 -8.35 1.86
N LYS A 305 6.94 -8.72 0.60
CA LYS A 305 7.14 -10.09 0.13
C LYS A 305 8.58 -10.53 0.33
N GLU A 306 9.56 -9.71 -0.03
CA GLU A 306 10.99 -9.99 0.16
C GLU A 306 11.37 -10.11 1.64
N ILE A 307 10.89 -9.19 2.50
CA ILE A 307 11.07 -9.25 3.96
C ILE A 307 10.54 -10.57 4.48
N LEU A 308 9.29 -10.91 4.15
CA LEU A 308 8.63 -12.08 4.68
C LEU A 308 9.24 -13.38 4.13
N GLU A 309 9.64 -13.44 2.85
CA GLU A 309 10.33 -14.60 2.27
C GLU A 309 11.70 -14.82 2.92
N LYS A 310 12.51 -13.77 3.10
CA LYS A 310 13.82 -13.87 3.77
C LYS A 310 13.66 -14.20 5.26
N TYR A 311 12.69 -13.60 5.92
CA TYR A 311 12.50 -13.70 7.37
C TYR A 311 11.92 -15.05 7.84
N VAL A 312 10.92 -15.59 7.12
CA VAL A 312 10.27 -16.88 7.47
C VAL A 312 11.15 -18.09 7.16
N ILE A 313 12.00 -18.00 6.13
CA ILE A 313 12.88 -19.10 5.71
C ILE A 313 14.16 -19.17 6.56
N GLU A 314 14.62 -18.04 7.11
CA GLU A 314 15.89 -17.94 7.84
C GLU A 314 15.76 -17.70 9.35
N SER A 315 14.59 -17.92 9.95
CA SER A 315 14.39 -17.80 11.41
C SER A 315 15.50 -18.48 12.21
N ARG A 316 16.24 -17.69 13.00
CA ARG A 316 17.42 -18.12 13.75
C ARG A 316 16.99 -18.57 15.16
N GLY A 317 16.86 -19.88 15.37
CA GLY A 317 16.54 -20.43 16.69
C GLY A 317 17.69 -20.26 17.70
N PHE A 318 17.41 -20.51 18.99
CA PHE A 318 18.42 -20.45 20.07
C PHE A 318 19.74 -21.16 19.72
N SER A 319 19.66 -22.35 19.11
CA SER A 319 20.84 -23.14 18.70
C SER A 319 21.76 -22.42 17.71
N PHE A 320 21.22 -21.58 16.82
CA PHE A 320 22.03 -20.76 15.92
C PHE A 320 22.90 -19.78 16.71
N TYR A 321 22.27 -19.01 17.60
CA TYR A 321 22.97 -18.02 18.43
C TYR A 321 23.93 -18.68 19.42
N LEU A 322 23.56 -19.84 19.96
CA LEU A 322 24.41 -20.63 20.83
C LEU A 322 25.71 -21.02 20.12
N ASN A 323 25.61 -21.64 18.93
CA ASN A 323 26.77 -22.03 18.13
C ASN A 323 27.64 -20.83 17.76
N ARG A 324 27.01 -19.69 17.43
CA ARG A 324 27.73 -18.46 17.10
C ARG A 324 28.49 -17.89 18.30
N MET A 325 27.86 -17.86 19.47
CA MET A 325 28.50 -17.43 20.72
C MET A 325 29.67 -18.34 21.13
N TYR A 326 29.51 -19.65 20.97
CA TYR A 326 30.62 -20.59 21.17
C TYR A 326 31.79 -20.30 20.24
N SER A 327 31.52 -20.02 18.96
CA SER A 327 32.57 -19.67 18.00
C SER A 327 33.34 -18.42 18.43
N TYR A 328 32.63 -17.35 18.85
CA TYR A 328 33.27 -16.11 19.29
C TYR A 328 34.10 -16.26 20.57
N LEU A 329 33.65 -17.11 21.50
CA LEU A 329 34.35 -17.32 22.79
C LEU A 329 35.27 -18.54 22.78
N SER A 330 35.54 -19.13 21.63
CA SER A 330 36.31 -20.38 21.50
C SER A 330 37.72 -20.29 22.08
N ASP A 331 38.42 -19.15 21.91
CA ASP A 331 39.75 -18.92 22.48
C ASP A 331 39.76 -18.94 24.02
N TYR A 332 38.67 -18.51 24.66
CA TYR A 332 38.53 -18.58 26.12
C TYR A 332 38.38 -20.04 26.57
N TYR A 333 37.63 -20.86 25.83
CA TYR A 333 37.55 -22.30 26.09
C TYR A 333 38.91 -22.98 25.89
N ASN A 334 39.63 -22.64 24.81
CA ASN A 334 40.98 -23.16 24.55
C ASN A 334 41.95 -22.78 25.67
N THR A 335 41.87 -21.56 26.19
CA THR A 335 42.68 -21.10 27.32
C THR A 335 42.40 -21.89 28.59
N ILE A 336 41.14 -22.17 28.92
CA ILE A 336 40.77 -23.02 30.07
C ILE A 336 41.30 -24.44 29.88
N ILE A 337 41.21 -24.99 28.67
CA ILE A 337 41.72 -26.34 28.36
C ILE A 337 43.25 -26.39 28.49
N ALA A 338 43.98 -25.45 27.91
CA ALA A 338 45.44 -25.38 28.05
C ALA A 338 45.86 -25.28 29.52
N THR A 339 45.18 -24.40 30.27
CA THR A 339 45.39 -24.25 31.72
C THR A 339 45.10 -25.55 32.48
N SER A 340 44.17 -26.39 32.01
CA SER A 340 43.88 -27.69 32.63
C SER A 340 45.01 -28.71 32.45
N VAL A 341 45.69 -28.68 31.30
CA VAL A 341 46.85 -29.54 31.02
C VAL A 341 48.01 -29.18 31.95
N ASP A 342 48.20 -27.88 32.17
CA ASP A 342 49.27 -27.37 33.03
C ASP A 342 48.98 -27.54 34.53
N ASN A 343 47.72 -27.76 34.92
CA ASN A 343 47.29 -27.82 36.33
C ASN A 343 46.33 -29.00 36.60
N PRO A 344 46.79 -30.26 36.47
CA PRO A 344 45.93 -31.44 36.59
C PRO A 344 45.33 -31.66 37.99
N GLY A 345 45.88 -31.00 39.03
CA GLY A 345 45.41 -31.10 40.42
C GLY A 345 44.20 -30.21 40.77
N ASP A 346 43.83 -29.26 39.91
CA ASP A 346 42.87 -28.19 40.22
C ASP A 346 41.52 -28.32 39.47
N ALA A 347 41.06 -29.56 39.31
CA ALA A 347 39.85 -29.89 38.55
C ALA A 347 38.60 -29.08 38.95
N ALA A 348 38.47 -28.69 40.22
CA ALA A 348 37.36 -27.89 40.72
C ALA A 348 37.37 -26.45 40.17
N CYS A 349 38.53 -25.79 40.14
CA CYS A 349 38.68 -24.45 39.57
C CYS A 349 38.37 -24.44 38.07
N LEU A 350 38.86 -25.45 37.36
CA LEU A 350 38.65 -25.61 35.91
C LEU A 350 37.20 -25.91 35.56
N THR A 351 36.54 -26.79 36.34
CA THR A 351 35.11 -27.09 36.18
C THR A 351 34.27 -25.84 36.41
N SER A 352 34.57 -25.07 37.47
CA SER A 352 33.87 -23.82 37.76
C SER A 352 34.05 -22.78 36.64
N ALA A 353 35.26 -22.64 36.08
CA ALA A 353 35.51 -21.70 34.99
C ALA A 353 34.77 -22.11 33.71
N LYS A 354 34.77 -23.41 33.38
CA LYS A 354 34.02 -23.94 32.23
C LYS A 354 32.51 -23.72 32.38
N SER A 355 31.95 -23.97 33.57
CA SER A 355 30.53 -23.71 33.85
C SER A 355 30.17 -22.23 33.78
N SER A 356 31.04 -21.34 34.29
CA SER A 356 30.83 -19.89 34.19
C SER A 356 30.89 -19.41 32.74
N LEU A 357 31.84 -19.88 31.94
CA LEU A 357 31.92 -19.52 30.52
C LEU A 357 30.72 -20.05 29.72
N GLN A 358 30.23 -21.25 30.07
CA GLN A 358 29.00 -21.80 29.52
C GLN A 358 27.78 -20.92 29.83
N LEU A 359 27.68 -20.39 31.05
CA LEU A 359 26.61 -19.49 31.44
C LEU A 359 26.68 -18.16 30.65
N VAL A 360 27.87 -17.64 30.39
CA VAL A 360 28.07 -16.45 29.54
C VAL A 360 27.56 -16.71 28.13
N VAL A 361 27.95 -17.84 27.51
CA VAL A 361 27.49 -18.25 26.17
C VAL A 361 25.96 -18.35 26.13
N ASN A 362 25.34 -19.06 27.07
CA ASN A 362 23.89 -19.24 27.13
C ASN A 362 23.16 -17.90 27.31
N THR A 363 23.67 -17.03 28.19
CA THR A 363 23.08 -15.71 28.46
C THR A 363 23.15 -14.81 27.22
N ALA A 364 24.29 -14.78 26.55
CA ALA A 364 24.48 -13.98 25.34
C ALA A 364 23.64 -14.52 24.16
N ALA A 365 23.51 -15.84 24.03
CA ALA A 365 22.64 -16.46 23.04
C ALA A 365 21.16 -16.13 23.28
N ASN A 366 20.68 -16.19 24.53
CA ASN A 366 19.31 -15.81 24.89
C ASN A 366 19.03 -14.33 24.65
N ARG A 367 19.99 -13.44 24.96
CA ARG A 367 19.86 -12.01 24.65
C ARG A 367 19.79 -11.75 23.15
N SER A 368 20.60 -12.46 22.37
CA SER A 368 20.58 -12.36 20.90
C SER A 368 19.25 -12.83 20.32
N LEU A 369 18.70 -13.93 20.84
CA LEU A 369 17.38 -14.44 20.46
C LEU A 369 16.25 -13.46 20.84
N SER A 370 16.29 -12.88 22.04
CA SER A 370 15.30 -11.88 22.46
C SER A 370 15.31 -10.65 21.55
N CYS A 371 16.50 -10.16 21.20
CA CYS A 371 16.65 -9.07 20.26
C CYS A 371 16.08 -9.39 18.89
N ASP A 372 16.28 -10.62 18.41
CA ASP A 372 15.70 -11.09 17.15
C ASP A 372 14.18 -11.01 17.19
N TYR A 373 13.55 -11.56 18.25
CA TYR A 373 12.10 -11.47 18.43
C TYR A 373 11.57 -10.03 18.48
N ASP A 374 12.25 -9.12 19.20
CA ASP A 374 11.84 -7.72 19.31
C ASP A 374 11.87 -7.01 17.96
N ILE A 375 12.97 -7.16 17.23
CA ILE A 375 13.15 -6.61 15.88
C ILE A 375 12.01 -7.06 14.98
N VAL A 376 11.67 -8.34 15.06
CA VAL A 376 10.70 -8.98 14.17
C VAL A 376 9.30 -8.53 14.47
N ASN A 377 8.97 -8.45 15.75
CA ASN A 377 7.69 -7.93 16.18
C ASN A 377 7.54 -6.46 15.75
N ASN A 378 8.59 -5.65 15.87
CA ASN A 378 8.60 -4.27 15.39
C ASN A 378 8.42 -4.20 13.87
N THR A 379 9.13 -5.02 13.09
CA THR A 379 8.99 -5.10 11.63
C THR A 379 7.57 -5.50 11.24
N ARG A 380 6.96 -6.47 11.93
CA ARG A 380 5.56 -6.87 11.71
C ARG A 380 4.59 -5.72 11.98
N GLN A 381 4.76 -5.01 13.10
CA GLN A 381 3.92 -3.85 13.43
C GLN A 381 4.03 -2.73 12.39
N MET A 382 5.25 -2.44 11.90
CA MET A 382 5.48 -1.47 10.83
C MET A 382 4.83 -1.92 9.52
N MET A 383 4.96 -3.19 9.15
CA MET A 383 4.30 -3.73 7.96
C MET A 383 2.77 -3.62 8.07
N ASP A 384 2.20 -3.94 9.22
CA ASP A 384 0.76 -3.81 9.45
C ASP A 384 0.31 -2.34 9.40
N GLN A 385 1.12 -1.41 9.88
CA GLN A 385 0.82 0.03 9.79
C GLN A 385 0.79 0.51 8.34
N VAL A 386 1.86 0.24 7.57
CA VAL A 386 1.92 0.63 6.15
C VAL A 386 0.78 -0.01 5.36
N SER A 387 0.44 -1.27 5.65
CA SER A 387 -0.69 -1.94 5.02
C SER A 387 -2.04 -1.27 5.33
N ARG A 388 -2.25 -0.80 6.56
CA ARG A 388 -3.46 -0.04 6.94
C ARG A 388 -3.53 1.32 6.24
N ASP A 389 -2.41 2.00 6.10
CA ASP A 389 -2.36 3.30 5.41
C ASP A 389 -2.68 3.16 3.91
N PHE A 390 -2.08 2.16 3.23
CA PHE A 390 -2.44 1.85 1.86
C PHE A 390 -3.89 1.37 1.72
N LEU A 391 -4.40 0.57 2.67
CA LEU A 391 -5.80 0.15 2.66
C LEU A 391 -6.72 1.38 2.74
N ARG A 392 -6.41 2.34 3.61
CA ARG A 392 -7.18 3.59 3.73
C ARG A 392 -7.17 4.38 2.42
N LEU A 393 -6.01 4.58 1.80
CA LEU A 393 -5.93 5.25 0.49
C LEU A 393 -6.74 4.49 -0.58
N ASN A 394 -6.64 3.16 -0.62
CA ASN A 394 -7.41 2.32 -1.55
C ASN A 394 -8.92 2.39 -1.32
N THR A 395 -9.40 2.62 -0.08
CA THR A 395 -10.84 2.82 0.16
C THR A 395 -11.38 4.16 -0.38
N LEU A 396 -10.50 5.15 -0.57
CA LEU A 396 -10.89 6.48 -1.07
C LEU A 396 -10.88 6.55 -2.60
N MET A 397 -9.95 5.84 -3.25
CA MET A 397 -9.78 5.86 -4.71
C MET A 397 -11.07 5.62 -5.53
N PRO A 398 -11.93 4.65 -5.19
CA PRO A 398 -13.20 4.47 -5.91
C PRO A 398 -14.08 5.71 -5.95
N ALA A 399 -14.06 6.51 -4.87
CA ALA A 399 -14.93 7.67 -4.70
C ALA A 399 -14.41 8.92 -5.40
N ILE A 400 -13.09 9.02 -5.62
CA ILE A 400 -12.44 10.18 -6.27
C ILE A 400 -12.22 9.98 -7.77
N GLY A 401 -12.51 8.80 -8.31
CA GLY A 401 -12.32 8.46 -9.71
C GLY A 401 -13.50 8.86 -10.62
N ASN A 402 -13.82 8.00 -11.59
CA ASN A 402 -14.92 8.25 -12.53
C ASN A 402 -16.26 8.53 -11.83
N ALA A 403 -16.49 7.96 -10.64
CA ALA A 403 -17.68 8.23 -9.84
C ALA A 403 -17.80 9.71 -9.42
N ALA A 404 -16.70 10.35 -8.98
CA ALA A 404 -16.69 11.78 -8.64
C ALA A 404 -17.00 12.65 -9.86
N LEU A 405 -16.41 12.31 -11.01
CA LEU A 405 -16.67 12.96 -12.30
C LEU A 405 -18.15 12.91 -12.68
N LEU A 406 -18.75 11.73 -12.63
CA LEU A 406 -20.16 11.54 -12.93
C LEU A 406 -21.06 12.27 -11.91
N ASN A 407 -20.65 12.33 -10.65
CA ASN A 407 -21.36 13.12 -9.64
C ASN A 407 -21.32 14.63 -9.91
N CYS A 408 -20.28 15.15 -10.57
CA CYS A 408 -20.28 16.54 -11.04
C CYS A 408 -21.37 16.76 -12.10
N ILE A 409 -21.56 15.81 -13.02
CA ILE A 409 -22.65 15.86 -14.00
C ILE A 409 -24.02 15.81 -13.32
N VAL A 410 -24.18 14.93 -12.31
CA VAL A 410 -25.42 14.85 -11.51
C VAL A 410 -25.74 16.17 -10.79
N LYS A 411 -24.71 16.93 -10.38
CA LYS A 411 -24.87 18.25 -9.78
C LYS A 411 -25.11 19.38 -10.81
N GLY A 412 -25.10 19.07 -12.10
CA GLY A 412 -25.39 20.01 -13.19
C GLY A 412 -24.16 20.73 -13.77
N TYR A 413 -22.94 20.35 -13.41
CA TYR A 413 -21.71 20.88 -14.02
C TYR A 413 -21.48 20.18 -15.37
N VAL A 414 -21.96 20.75 -16.48
CA VAL A 414 -21.94 20.04 -17.78
C VAL A 414 -21.62 20.96 -18.98
N TYR A 415 -22.25 22.13 -19.09
CA TYR A 415 -22.30 22.86 -20.38
C TYR A 415 -21.52 24.18 -20.41
N ALA A 416 -21.08 24.68 -19.26
CA ALA A 416 -20.16 25.82 -19.23
C ALA A 416 -18.70 25.33 -19.21
N PRO A 417 -17.77 26.04 -19.85
CA PRO A 417 -16.35 25.68 -19.83
C PRO A 417 -15.81 25.54 -18.41
N ASN A 418 -14.95 24.55 -18.20
CA ASN A 418 -14.25 24.25 -16.95
C ASN A 418 -15.16 23.93 -15.74
N THR A 419 -16.46 23.71 -15.93
CA THR A 419 -17.37 23.41 -14.81
C THR A 419 -17.15 22.03 -14.20
N ILE A 420 -16.93 21.01 -15.02
CA ILE A 420 -16.60 19.66 -14.54
C ILE A 420 -15.22 19.67 -13.88
N ASP A 421 -14.25 20.32 -14.52
CA ASP A 421 -12.88 20.42 -13.99
C ASP A 421 -12.87 21.11 -12.61
N ASN A 422 -13.55 22.26 -12.47
CA ASN A 422 -13.68 22.96 -11.20
C ASN A 422 -14.34 22.11 -10.11
N CYS A 423 -15.41 21.38 -10.44
CA CYS A 423 -16.07 20.49 -9.51
C CYS A 423 -15.15 19.32 -9.08
N PHE A 424 -14.45 18.72 -10.04
CA PHE A 424 -13.54 17.61 -9.81
C PHE A 424 -12.30 18.02 -9.00
N ASN A 425 -11.79 19.23 -9.25
CA ASN A 425 -10.62 19.77 -8.55
C ASN A 425 -10.80 19.83 -7.03
N LEU A 426 -12.02 20.07 -6.53
CA LEU A 426 -12.31 20.03 -5.10
C LEU A 426 -12.14 18.64 -4.51
N VAL A 427 -12.71 17.61 -5.16
CA VAL A 427 -12.59 16.21 -4.70
C VAL A 427 -11.15 15.72 -4.81
N SER A 428 -10.47 16.09 -5.89
CA SER A 428 -9.07 15.76 -6.13
C SER A 428 -8.15 16.39 -5.08
N LEU A 429 -8.42 17.63 -4.64
CA LEU A 429 -7.67 18.30 -3.58
C LEU A 429 -7.86 17.63 -2.20
N GLU A 430 -9.08 17.22 -1.86
CA GLU A 430 -9.35 16.49 -0.61
C GLU A 430 -8.54 15.19 -0.54
N PHE A 431 -8.41 14.48 -1.67
CA PHE A 431 -7.54 13.31 -1.74
C PHE A 431 -6.07 13.65 -1.61
N ASP A 432 -5.58 14.70 -2.29
CA ASP A 432 -4.18 15.11 -2.23
C ASP A 432 -3.75 15.45 -0.79
N ILE A 433 -4.64 16.04 0.00
CA ILE A 433 -4.38 16.32 1.43
C ILE A 433 -4.21 15.00 2.19
N GLU A 434 -5.18 14.08 2.11
CA GLU A 434 -5.12 12.79 2.82
C GLU A 434 -3.93 11.94 2.35
N TYR A 435 -3.62 11.97 1.05
CA TYR A 435 -2.47 11.29 0.48
C TYR A 435 -1.18 11.88 1.00
N THR A 436 -1.02 13.21 1.02
CA THR A 436 0.20 13.87 1.52
C THR A 436 0.48 13.51 2.97
N ASP A 437 -0.53 13.58 3.84
CA ASP A 437 -0.40 13.28 5.26
C ASP A 437 0.05 11.83 5.49
N ARG A 438 -0.53 10.87 4.76
CA ARG A 438 -0.19 9.45 4.88
C ARG A 438 1.10 9.08 4.20
N ASN A 439 1.40 9.69 3.06
CA ASN A 439 2.56 9.35 2.25
C ASN A 439 3.87 9.64 3.00
N ALA A 440 3.90 10.66 3.85
CA ALA A 440 5.05 10.93 4.72
C ALA A 440 5.33 9.77 5.69
N ASP A 441 4.29 9.25 6.35
CA ASP A 441 4.40 8.11 7.26
C ASP A 441 4.72 6.80 6.54
N ILE A 442 4.08 6.56 5.37
CA ILE A 442 4.39 5.42 4.50
C ILE A 442 5.87 5.44 4.11
N THR A 443 6.34 6.57 3.56
CA THR A 443 7.73 6.69 3.08
C THR A 443 8.72 6.44 4.20
N LYS A 444 8.51 7.07 5.37
CA LYS A 444 9.35 6.86 6.55
C LYS A 444 9.41 5.40 6.99
N ASN A 445 8.27 4.72 7.07
CA ASN A 445 8.21 3.33 7.50
C ASN A 445 8.83 2.39 6.46
N VAL A 446 8.59 2.63 5.16
CA VAL A 446 9.19 1.88 4.05
C VAL A 446 10.71 2.02 4.04
N ASP A 447 11.24 3.22 4.28
CA ASP A 447 12.68 3.46 4.37
C ASP A 447 13.33 2.70 5.54
N ILE A 448 12.67 2.66 6.70
CA ILE A 448 13.13 1.86 7.85
C ILE A 448 13.12 0.36 7.51
N LEU A 449 12.06 -0.13 6.86
CA LEU A 449 11.94 -1.52 6.42
C LEU A 449 13.04 -1.89 5.40
N ASN A 450 13.33 -1.00 4.43
CA ASN A 450 14.43 -1.16 3.48
C ASN A 450 15.79 -1.19 4.18
N ALA A 451 16.04 -0.26 5.11
CA ALA A 451 17.26 -0.23 5.90
C ALA A 451 17.42 -1.50 6.75
N TYR A 452 16.32 -2.03 7.28
CA TYR A 452 16.31 -3.30 8.01
C TYR A 452 16.76 -4.46 7.13
N ILE A 453 16.20 -4.64 5.93
CA ILE A 453 16.64 -5.70 5.00
C ILE A 453 18.13 -5.57 4.70
N ASN A 454 18.57 -4.36 4.38
CA ASN A 454 19.94 -4.11 3.97
C ASN A 454 20.96 -4.26 5.10
N SER A 455 20.56 -4.09 6.37
CA SER A 455 21.47 -4.18 7.53
C SER A 455 21.42 -5.53 8.26
N PHE A 456 20.26 -6.17 8.33
CA PHE A 456 20.08 -7.44 9.02
C PHE A 456 20.66 -8.61 8.19
N PHE A 457 20.47 -8.59 6.86
CA PHE A 457 20.92 -9.66 5.97
C PHE A 457 22.33 -9.45 5.38
N SER A 458 22.95 -8.27 5.56
CA SER A 458 24.29 -7.98 5.03
C SER A 458 25.47 -8.46 5.90
N GLY A 459 25.22 -9.40 6.82
CA GLY A 459 26.30 -10.14 7.49
C GLY A 459 26.50 -9.88 8.98
N SER A 460 25.55 -9.24 9.67
CA SER A 460 25.55 -9.26 11.14
C SER A 460 24.94 -10.57 11.64
N ASP A 461 25.77 -11.52 12.04
CA ASP A 461 25.32 -12.78 12.66
C ASP A 461 24.64 -12.58 14.03
N LEU A 462 24.61 -11.34 14.54
CA LEU A 462 24.04 -10.97 15.82
C LEU A 462 23.16 -9.71 15.70
N PRO A 463 21.83 -9.81 15.91
CA PRO A 463 20.90 -8.69 15.81
C PRO A 463 21.22 -7.51 16.74
N CYS A 464 21.86 -7.80 17.88
CA CYS A 464 22.35 -6.84 18.88
C CYS A 464 23.88 -6.85 19.00
N GLY A 465 24.58 -7.14 17.90
CA GLY A 465 25.96 -7.64 17.86
C GLY A 465 26.98 -6.83 18.65
N GLY A 466 26.95 -5.50 18.57
CA GLY A 466 27.96 -4.67 19.25
C GLY A 466 27.90 -4.73 20.77
N THR A 467 26.71 -4.65 21.36
CA THR A 467 26.54 -4.55 22.82
C THR A 467 26.54 -5.93 23.48
N THR A 468 25.90 -6.92 22.85
CA THR A 468 25.81 -8.29 23.40
C THR A 468 27.16 -9.00 23.36
N LEU A 469 27.89 -8.88 22.25
CA LEU A 469 29.20 -9.51 22.10
C LEU A 469 30.25 -8.85 23.02
N LYS A 470 30.23 -7.52 23.14
CA LYS A 470 31.12 -6.80 24.06
C LYS A 470 30.91 -7.22 25.52
N ALA A 471 29.65 -7.35 25.94
CA ALA A 471 29.33 -7.84 27.28
C ALA A 471 29.76 -9.30 27.50
N ALA A 472 29.63 -10.14 26.46
CA ALA A 472 30.06 -11.54 26.51
C ALA A 472 31.59 -11.67 26.66
N TYR A 473 32.36 -10.91 25.87
CA TYR A 473 33.83 -10.88 26.01
C TYR A 473 34.27 -10.41 27.40
N LEU A 474 33.69 -9.30 27.91
CA LEU A 474 34.01 -8.81 29.25
C LEU A 474 33.70 -9.85 30.33
N ALA A 475 32.58 -10.55 30.23
CA ALA A 475 32.23 -11.61 31.18
C ALA A 475 33.13 -12.86 31.05
N ALA A 476 33.62 -13.15 29.85
CA ALA A 476 34.59 -14.22 29.61
C ALA A 476 35.97 -13.87 30.20
N GLU A 477 36.42 -12.62 30.08
CA GLU A 477 37.64 -12.12 30.73
C GLU A 477 37.55 -12.23 32.26
N VAL A 478 36.40 -11.83 32.85
CA VAL A 478 36.15 -12.01 34.28
C VAL A 478 36.20 -13.50 34.69
N THR A 479 35.73 -14.39 33.81
CA THR A 479 35.80 -15.84 34.06
C THR A 479 37.24 -16.34 34.10
N LEU A 480 38.11 -15.90 33.18
CA LEU A 480 39.54 -16.24 33.20
C LEU A 480 40.26 -15.65 34.42
N TYR A 481 39.96 -14.41 34.78
CA TYR A 481 40.50 -13.79 35.98
C TYR A 481 40.15 -14.60 37.25
N ASN A 482 38.89 -15.04 37.37
CA ASN A 482 38.46 -15.86 38.49
C ASN A 482 39.11 -17.25 38.50
N LEU A 483 39.35 -17.84 37.33
CA LEU A 483 40.13 -19.08 37.20
C LEU A 483 41.55 -18.88 37.73
N GLN A 484 42.25 -17.85 37.26
CA GLN A 484 43.61 -17.53 37.71
C GLN A 484 43.69 -17.32 39.22
N ARG A 485 42.73 -16.58 39.79
CA ARG A 485 42.62 -16.38 41.24
C ARG A 485 42.38 -17.69 42.00
N CYS A 486 41.53 -18.56 41.47
CA CYS A 486 41.25 -19.87 42.07
C CYS A 486 42.53 -20.72 42.12
N LEU A 487 43.26 -20.80 41.02
CA LEU A 487 44.52 -21.53 40.91
C LEU A 487 45.61 -20.95 41.84
N TYR A 488 45.70 -19.62 41.95
CA TYR A 488 46.62 -18.98 42.90
C TYR A 488 46.35 -19.38 44.35
N ILE A 489 45.07 -19.44 44.76
CA ILE A 489 44.67 -19.82 46.11
C ILE A 489 44.98 -21.29 46.39
N THR A 490 44.80 -22.17 45.41
CA THR A 490 44.99 -23.61 45.60
C THR A 490 46.45 -24.04 45.48
N SER A 491 47.26 -23.40 44.63
CA SER A 491 48.65 -23.82 44.35
C SER A 491 49.75 -22.90 44.88
N GLY A 492 49.43 -21.64 45.23
CA GLY A 492 50.41 -20.64 45.71
C GLY A 492 51.32 -20.05 44.62
N THR A 493 51.11 -20.42 43.35
CA THR A 493 51.95 -20.01 42.21
C THR A 493 51.44 -18.71 41.60
N ILE A 494 52.29 -17.68 41.45
CA ILE A 494 51.91 -16.40 40.81
C ILE A 494 51.78 -16.63 39.30
N TYR A 495 50.57 -16.51 38.76
CA TYR A 495 50.32 -16.52 37.32
C TYR A 495 50.16 -15.07 36.83
N SER A 496 50.77 -14.73 35.69
CA SER A 496 50.62 -13.40 35.10
C SER A 496 49.16 -13.13 34.77
N VAL A 497 48.61 -12.09 35.39
CA VAL A 497 47.27 -11.58 35.10
C VAL A 497 47.28 -11.08 33.67
N THR A 498 46.48 -11.67 32.79
CA THR A 498 46.13 -10.97 31.55
C THR A 498 45.22 -9.84 31.98
N THR A 499 45.80 -8.66 32.18
CA THR A 499 45.03 -7.44 32.44
C THR A 499 44.01 -7.32 31.29
N PRO A 500 42.71 -7.14 31.58
CA PRO A 500 41.73 -6.88 30.53
C PRO A 500 42.27 -5.76 29.64
N GLN A 501 42.48 -6.06 28.35
CA GLN A 501 42.95 -5.04 27.42
C GLN A 501 41.83 -4.00 27.31
N PRO A 502 42.10 -2.70 27.53
CA PRO A 502 41.11 -1.68 27.24
C PRO A 502 40.84 -1.75 25.73
N ILE A 503 39.59 -2.06 25.38
CA ILE A 503 39.17 -2.23 23.99
C ILE A 503 39.40 -0.91 23.25
N THR A 504 40.48 -0.83 22.46
CA THR A 504 40.60 0.16 21.39
C THR A 504 39.80 -0.35 20.21
N THR A 505 38.80 0.45 19.82
CA THR A 505 37.95 0.25 18.66
C THR A 505 38.81 -0.07 17.43
N PRO A 506 38.62 -1.20 16.72
CA PRO A 506 39.08 -1.31 15.35
C PRO A 506 38.14 -0.48 14.50
N GLY A 507 38.71 0.53 13.85
CA GLY A 507 38.02 1.40 12.91
C GLY A 507 37.45 0.64 11.72
N SER A 508 36.54 1.35 11.06
CA SER A 508 36.03 1.22 9.70
C SER A 508 36.58 0.05 8.89
N ILE A 509 35.68 -0.83 8.47
CA ILE A 509 35.92 -1.82 7.42
C ILE A 509 36.38 -1.06 6.17
N THR A 510 37.66 -1.17 5.85
CA THR A 510 38.21 -0.72 4.58
C THR A 510 37.67 -1.65 3.49
N THR A 511 36.77 -1.13 2.66
CA THR A 511 36.34 -1.75 1.42
C THR A 511 37.54 -1.95 0.49
N SER A 512 37.96 -3.19 0.28
CA SER A 512 38.80 -3.55 -0.87
C SER A 512 37.93 -3.52 -2.13
N GLN A 513 38.04 -2.44 -2.91
CA GLN A 513 37.59 -2.39 -4.31
C GLN A 513 38.26 -3.50 -5.12
N PRO A 514 37.52 -4.28 -5.93
CA PRO A 514 38.05 -4.91 -7.12
C PRO A 514 37.98 -3.92 -8.28
N SER A 515 39.13 -3.72 -8.92
CA SER A 515 39.33 -2.90 -10.09
C SER A 515 38.43 -3.35 -11.26
N THR A 516 37.71 -2.39 -11.83
CA THR A 516 36.94 -2.53 -13.08
C THR A 516 37.85 -2.54 -14.29
N THR A 517 37.70 -3.55 -15.16
CA THR A 517 38.07 -3.46 -16.58
C THR A 517 36.85 -3.82 -17.44
N SER A 518 36.26 -2.77 -18.01
CA SER A 518 35.47 -2.63 -19.25
C SER A 518 34.88 -3.86 -19.99
N GLN A 519 33.53 -3.89 -20.02
CA GLN A 519 32.56 -3.97 -21.16
C GLN A 519 32.68 -5.09 -22.25
N PRO A 520 31.58 -5.48 -22.97
CA PRO A 520 30.40 -4.66 -23.33
C PRO A 520 28.98 -5.30 -23.30
N ASN A 521 27.97 -4.41 -23.36
CA ASN A 521 26.62 -4.48 -24.00
C ASN A 521 25.67 -5.67 -23.75
N SER A 522 24.46 -5.40 -23.24
CA SER A 522 23.24 -5.12 -24.05
C SER A 522 21.93 -5.19 -23.23
N THR A 523 21.00 -4.32 -23.63
CA THR A 523 19.54 -4.21 -23.37
C THR A 523 18.73 -5.49 -23.13
N SER A 524 17.75 -5.46 -22.22
CA SER A 524 16.31 -5.43 -22.59
C SER A 524 15.36 -5.23 -21.39
N TYR A 525 14.34 -4.41 -21.62
CA TYR A 525 13.07 -4.33 -20.91
C TYR A 525 12.40 -5.69 -20.72
N TRP A 526 11.71 -5.90 -19.58
CA TRP A 526 10.30 -6.28 -19.42
C TRP A 526 9.93 -6.26 -17.93
#